data_AF-A0AAX6FSG8-F1
#
_entry.id   AF-A0AAX6FSG8-F1
#
_cell.length_a   1.000
_cell.length_b   1.000
_cell.length_c   1.000
_cell.angle_alpha   90.00
_cell.angle_beta   90.00
_cell.angle_gamma   90.00
#
_symmetry.space_group_name_H-M   'P 1'
#
loop_
_entity.id
_entity.type
_entity.pdbx_description
1 polymer ?
#
loop_
_entity_poly.entity_id
_entity_poly.type
_entity_poly.pdbx_seq_one_letter_code
_entity_poly.pdbx_strand_id
1 'polypeptide(L)'
;MVASSFLSSKIFLKGSRTDGFGFQSSDLRKQSPPSSVQISIQRRRFPPPPTTPRTLEVRATENVFGKNFQIATYGESHGGGVGCIISGCPPRMPLSQADLQVELDRRRPGQSRITTPRKETDTCQILSGISEGMTTGTPIHVFVPNTDQRGHDYSEMSKAYRPSHADATYDFKYGVRSVEGGGRSSARETIGRVAAGAIAKKILKMLLGTEVGQHVL
;
A
#
# COMPACT_ATOMS: atom_id res chain seq x y z
N MET A 1 13.18 26.36 25.04
CA MET A 1 12.52 27.10 23.94
C MET A 1 11.76 26.07 23.12
N VAL A 2 10.47 25.87 23.40
CA VAL A 2 9.64 24.81 22.81
C VAL A 2 8.84 25.44 21.67
N ALA A 3 9.11 25.01 20.43
CA ALA A 3 8.36 25.44 19.27
C ALA A 3 7.07 24.62 19.17
N SER A 4 5.95 25.24 19.53
CA SER A 4 4.60 24.73 19.25
C SER A 4 4.26 25.05 17.80
N SER A 5 4.18 24.04 16.94
CA SER A 5 3.66 24.18 15.59
C SER A 5 2.18 23.79 15.57
N PHE A 6 1.30 24.79 15.54
CA PHE A 6 -0.13 24.59 15.32
C PHE A 6 -0.35 24.11 13.87
N LEU A 7 -0.91 22.90 13.69
CA LEU A 7 -1.41 22.47 12.38
C LEU A 7 -2.66 23.29 12.04
N SER A 8 -2.52 24.17 11.06
CA SER A 8 -3.65 24.87 10.42
C SER A 8 -4.44 23.87 9.58
N SER A 9 -5.68 23.59 9.97
CA SER A 9 -6.63 22.80 9.19
C SER A 9 -7.03 23.59 7.93
N LYS A 10 -6.69 23.07 6.74
CA LYS A 10 -7.11 23.69 5.47
C LYS A 10 -8.61 23.51 5.26
N ILE A 11 -9.29 24.61 4.96
CA ILE A 11 -10.71 24.68 4.62
C ILE A 11 -10.90 24.21 3.17
N PHE A 12 -11.78 23.22 2.97
CA PHE A 12 -12.09 22.63 1.67
C PHE A 12 -13.02 23.56 0.86
N LEU A 13 -12.51 24.17 -0.22
CA LEU A 13 -13.26 25.08 -1.08
C LEU A 13 -14.22 24.28 -2.00
N LYS A 14 -15.51 24.62 -1.96
CA LYS A 14 -16.58 24.02 -2.77
C LYS A 14 -16.61 24.72 -4.15
N GLY A 15 -16.22 24.02 -5.21
CA GLY A 15 -16.24 24.55 -6.57
C GLY A 15 -17.66 24.64 -7.15
N SER A 16 -18.07 25.82 -7.61
CA SER A 16 -19.27 26.03 -8.43
C SER A 16 -18.88 26.00 -9.92
N ARG A 17 -19.49 25.10 -10.69
CA ARG A 17 -19.41 25.10 -12.16
C ARG A 17 -20.56 25.93 -12.72
N THR A 18 -20.24 26.93 -13.54
CA THR A 18 -21.19 27.56 -14.47
C THR A 18 -20.47 27.72 -15.81
N ASP A 19 -20.64 26.76 -16.70
CA ASP A 19 -20.26 26.90 -18.11
C ASP A 19 -21.47 27.47 -18.86
N GLY A 20 -21.33 28.70 -19.36
CA GLY A 20 -22.26 29.32 -20.29
C GLY A 20 -21.73 29.19 -21.71
N PHE A 21 -22.47 28.49 -22.57
CA PHE A 21 -22.36 28.60 -24.03
C PHE A 21 -23.78 28.58 -24.60
N GLY A 22 -24.15 29.66 -25.28
CA GLY A 22 -25.42 29.77 -26.00
C GLY A 22 -25.31 29.22 -27.43
N PHE A 23 -26.44 28.73 -27.98
CA PHE A 23 -26.66 28.65 -29.42
C PHE A 23 -28.16 28.77 -29.75
N GLN A 24 -28.43 29.25 -30.96
CA GLN A 24 -29.62 29.90 -31.47
C GLN A 24 -30.88 29.04 -31.69
N SER A 25 -31.98 29.77 -31.82
CA SER A 25 -33.34 29.37 -32.21
C SER A 25 -33.45 28.59 -33.52
N SER A 26 -34.33 27.58 -33.54
CA SER A 26 -35.21 27.32 -34.70
C SER A 26 -36.48 26.59 -34.26
N ASP A 27 -37.61 27.03 -34.82
CA ASP A 27 -38.98 26.57 -34.61
C ASP A 27 -39.15 25.08 -34.92
N LEU A 28 -39.65 24.32 -33.94
CA LEU A 28 -40.36 23.06 -34.15
C LEU A 28 -41.66 23.05 -33.34
N ARG A 29 -42.50 24.08 -33.57
CA ARG A 29 -43.94 23.97 -33.35
C ARG A 29 -44.53 23.10 -34.46
N LYS A 30 -44.65 21.79 -34.23
CA LYS A 30 -45.65 20.90 -34.88
C LYS A 30 -45.51 19.43 -34.43
N GLN A 31 -45.59 19.15 -33.12
CA GLN A 31 -46.03 17.83 -32.66
C GLN A 31 -46.85 18.02 -31.36
N SER A 32 -48.15 17.71 -31.44
CA SER A 32 -49.01 17.59 -30.26
C SER A 32 -48.50 16.40 -29.42
N PRO A 33 -48.21 16.57 -28.12
CA PRO A 33 -47.73 15.46 -27.31
C PRO A 33 -48.86 14.43 -27.10
N PRO A 34 -48.56 13.12 -27.13
CA PRO A 34 -49.51 12.13 -26.68
C PRO A 34 -49.82 12.34 -25.19
N SER A 35 -51.06 11.99 -24.81
CA SER A 35 -51.60 11.95 -23.45
C SER A 35 -50.53 11.85 -22.35
N SER A 36 -50.52 12.84 -21.46
CA SER A 36 -49.60 13.01 -20.32
C SER A 36 -49.22 11.67 -19.65
N VAL A 37 -47.97 11.24 -19.83
CA VAL A 37 -47.38 10.24 -18.95
C VAL A 37 -47.06 10.93 -17.63
N GLN A 38 -47.88 10.71 -16.60
CA GLN A 38 -47.56 11.13 -15.24
C GLN A 38 -46.43 10.24 -14.70
N ILE A 39 -45.18 10.66 -14.89
CA ILE A 39 -44.05 10.07 -14.16
C ILE A 39 -44.12 10.61 -12.73
N SER A 40 -44.69 9.81 -11.82
CA SER A 40 -44.60 10.12 -10.39
C SER A 40 -43.17 9.84 -9.93
N ILE A 41 -42.34 10.89 -9.90
CA ILE A 41 -41.08 10.84 -9.16
C ILE A 41 -41.47 10.84 -7.69
N GLN A 42 -41.66 9.66 -7.10
CA GLN A 42 -41.61 9.52 -5.66
C GLN A 42 -40.24 10.05 -5.23
N ARG A 43 -40.21 11.30 -4.73
CA ARG A 43 -39.08 11.83 -3.98
C ARG A 43 -38.91 10.89 -2.80
N ARG A 44 -38.04 9.89 -2.93
CA ARG A 44 -37.56 9.12 -1.79
C ARG A 44 -37.04 10.17 -0.82
N ARG A 45 -37.78 10.41 0.26
CA ARG A 45 -37.34 11.28 1.35
C ARG A 45 -36.10 10.61 1.90
N PHE A 46 -34.93 11.07 1.48
CA PHE A 46 -33.70 10.69 2.14
C PHE A 46 -33.86 11.09 3.61
N PRO A 47 -33.63 10.17 4.56
CA PRO A 47 -33.68 10.53 5.97
C PRO A 47 -32.74 11.71 6.22
N PRO A 48 -33.09 12.64 7.12
CA PRO A 48 -32.21 13.74 7.46
C PRO A 48 -30.84 13.19 7.88
N PRO A 49 -29.74 13.86 7.50
CA PRO A 49 -28.42 13.43 7.93
C PRO A 49 -28.40 13.37 9.47
N PRO A 50 -27.73 12.36 10.07
CA PRO A 50 -27.64 12.25 11.52
C PRO A 50 -27.14 13.56 12.12
N THR A 51 -27.84 14.05 13.14
CA THR A 51 -27.54 15.32 13.85
C THR A 51 -26.33 15.24 14.76
N THR A 52 -25.81 14.03 15.00
CA THR A 52 -24.57 13.82 15.73
C THR A 52 -23.37 14.01 14.79
N PRO A 53 -22.39 14.86 15.13
CA PRO A 53 -21.14 14.90 14.39
C PRO A 53 -20.53 13.50 14.45
N ARG A 54 -20.34 12.87 13.29
CA ARG A 54 -19.61 11.60 13.22
C ARG A 54 -18.17 11.91 13.62
N THR A 55 -17.77 11.47 14.81
CA THR A 55 -16.36 11.44 15.20
C THR A 55 -15.63 10.56 14.19
N LEU A 56 -14.75 11.15 13.39
CA LEU A 56 -13.90 10.41 12.47
C LEU A 56 -12.80 9.72 13.30
N GLU A 57 -12.98 8.43 13.57
CA GLU A 57 -11.95 7.61 14.20
C GLU A 57 -10.95 7.14 13.14
N VAL A 58 -9.73 7.67 13.17
CA VAL A 58 -8.65 7.21 12.29
C VAL A 58 -8.04 5.95 12.88
N ARG A 59 -8.25 4.81 12.22
CA ARG A 59 -7.65 3.52 12.61
C ARG A 59 -6.36 3.26 11.82
N ALA A 60 -5.34 2.79 12.53
CA ALA A 60 -4.12 2.27 11.92
C ALA A 60 -4.44 1.07 11.01
N THR A 61 -3.61 0.84 10.00
CA THR A 61 -3.74 -0.34 9.13
C THR A 61 -3.05 -1.53 9.77
N GLU A 62 -3.68 -2.69 9.71
CA GLU A 62 -3.10 -3.96 10.13
C GLU A 62 -1.96 -4.37 9.19
N ASN A 63 -0.86 -4.84 9.78
CA ASN A 63 0.33 -5.30 9.06
C ASN A 63 0.72 -6.75 9.40
N VAL A 64 -0.13 -7.45 10.15
CA VAL A 64 0.10 -8.82 10.61
C VAL A 64 -0.77 -9.79 9.81
N PHE A 65 -0.16 -10.86 9.31
CA PHE A 65 -0.82 -11.91 8.53
C PHE A 65 -0.61 -13.27 9.20
N GLY A 66 -1.61 -14.14 9.14
CA GLY A 66 -1.54 -15.52 9.64
C GLY A 66 -2.02 -15.69 11.09
N LYS A 67 -2.02 -16.94 11.57
CA LYS A 67 -2.50 -17.32 12.92
C LYS A 67 -1.44 -18.05 13.74
N ASN A 68 -0.96 -19.19 13.24
CA ASN A 68 0.10 -19.96 13.90
C ASN A 68 1.47 -19.54 13.39
N PHE A 69 1.61 -19.42 12.07
CA PHE A 69 2.73 -18.75 11.42
C PHE A 69 2.31 -17.32 11.13
N GLN A 70 2.80 -16.37 11.93
CA GLN A 70 2.43 -14.96 11.86
C GLN A 70 3.55 -14.14 11.25
N ILE A 71 3.20 -13.20 10.38
CA ILE A 71 4.14 -12.33 9.69
C ILE A 71 3.71 -10.90 9.91
N ALA A 72 4.55 -10.08 10.55
CA ALA A 72 4.35 -8.65 10.66
C ALA A 72 5.32 -7.94 9.70
N THR A 73 4.81 -7.26 8.66
CA THR A 73 5.67 -6.48 7.75
C THR A 73 5.91 -5.08 8.29
N TYR A 74 7.07 -4.48 8.01
CA TYR A 74 7.38 -3.11 8.43
C TYR A 74 8.24 -2.37 7.38
N GLY A 75 8.31 -1.05 7.58
CA GLY A 75 9.18 -0.14 6.84
C GLY A 75 8.53 0.56 5.66
N GLU A 76 9.18 1.65 5.26
CA GLU A 76 8.79 2.53 4.18
C GLU A 76 9.86 2.50 3.09
N SER A 77 9.43 2.70 1.84
CA SER A 77 10.33 2.68 0.68
C SER A 77 11.47 3.72 0.67
N HIS A 78 11.34 4.79 1.46
CA HIS A 78 12.36 5.85 1.60
C HIS A 78 12.82 6.00 3.06
N GLY A 79 12.48 5.04 3.93
CA GLY A 79 13.03 4.96 5.28
C GLY A 79 14.37 4.23 5.29
N GLY A 80 14.89 3.89 6.49
CA GLY A 80 16.16 3.16 6.63
C GLY A 80 16.16 1.74 6.03
N GLY A 81 14.99 1.12 5.88
CA GLY A 81 14.85 -0.19 5.27
C GLY A 81 13.43 -0.74 5.43
N VAL A 82 13.21 -1.94 4.89
CA VAL A 82 11.96 -2.69 4.99
C VAL A 82 12.25 -4.10 5.50
N GLY A 83 11.21 -4.80 5.97
CA GLY A 83 11.40 -6.17 6.39
C GLY A 83 10.15 -6.79 7.00
N CYS A 84 10.38 -7.85 7.76
CA CYS A 84 9.33 -8.54 8.50
C CYS A 84 9.83 -9.17 9.79
N ILE A 85 8.89 -9.41 10.69
CA ILE A 85 9.07 -10.26 11.86
C ILE A 85 8.18 -11.48 11.65
N ILE A 86 8.76 -12.67 11.76
CA ILE A 86 8.07 -13.95 11.63
C ILE A 86 8.00 -14.62 12.99
N SER A 87 6.80 -14.97 13.43
CA SER A 87 6.54 -15.74 14.66
C SER A 87 5.91 -17.09 14.31
N GLY A 88 6.18 -18.10 15.13
CA GLY A 88 5.66 -19.46 14.94
C GLY A 88 6.41 -20.30 13.90
N CYS A 89 7.64 -19.92 13.58
CA CYS A 89 8.55 -20.78 12.84
C CYS A 89 9.01 -21.95 13.74
N PRO A 90 8.96 -23.22 13.28
CA PRO A 90 9.46 -24.35 14.06
C PRO A 90 10.96 -24.18 14.42
N PRO A 91 11.39 -24.63 15.61
CA PRO A 91 12.81 -24.66 15.98
C PRO A 91 13.56 -25.78 15.24
N ARG A 92 14.89 -25.71 15.25
CA ARG A 92 15.81 -26.72 14.67
C ARG A 92 15.67 -26.91 13.15
N MET A 93 15.24 -25.87 12.44
CA MET A 93 15.29 -25.82 10.99
C MET A 93 16.58 -25.11 10.54
N PRO A 94 17.38 -25.68 9.63
CA PRO A 94 18.50 -24.96 9.04
C PRO A 94 17.98 -23.74 8.27
N LEU A 95 18.50 -22.55 8.59
CA LEU A 95 18.09 -21.32 7.93
C LEU A 95 19.26 -20.35 7.82
N SER A 96 19.44 -19.80 6.62
CA SER A 96 20.47 -18.83 6.30
C SER A 96 19.91 -17.69 5.45
N GLN A 97 20.63 -16.58 5.37
CA GLN A 97 20.27 -15.46 4.48
C GLN A 97 20.24 -15.89 3.01
N ALA A 98 21.08 -16.85 2.61
CA ALA A 98 21.12 -17.38 1.25
C ALA A 98 19.80 -18.05 0.84
N ASP A 99 19.10 -18.69 1.79
CA ASP A 99 17.79 -19.30 1.53
C ASP A 99 16.73 -18.26 1.14
N LEU A 100 16.77 -17.09 1.78
CA LEU A 100 15.86 -15.98 1.50
C LEU A 100 16.27 -15.24 0.22
N GLN A 101 17.58 -15.08 0.00
CA GLN A 101 18.12 -14.31 -1.09
C GLN A 101 17.67 -14.84 -2.47
N VAL A 102 17.54 -16.16 -2.64
CA VAL A 102 17.05 -16.75 -3.90
C VAL A 102 15.67 -16.22 -4.30
N GLU A 103 14.75 -16.10 -3.34
CA GLU A 103 13.41 -15.60 -3.63
C GLU A 103 13.37 -14.07 -3.73
N LEU A 104 14.21 -13.37 -2.95
CA LEU A 104 14.35 -11.92 -3.04
C LEU A 104 14.95 -11.49 -4.38
N ASP A 105 15.94 -12.21 -4.88
CA ASP A 105 16.55 -11.97 -6.18
C ASP A 105 15.55 -12.13 -7.32
N ARG A 106 14.66 -13.13 -7.24
CA ARG A 106 13.56 -13.32 -8.20
C ARG A 106 12.55 -12.16 -8.16
N ARG A 107 12.30 -11.59 -6.98
CA ARG A 107 11.41 -10.44 -6.79
C ARG A 107 12.06 -9.12 -7.22
N ARG A 108 13.38 -9.01 -7.15
CA ARG A 108 14.12 -7.77 -7.35
C ARG A 108 13.69 -7.03 -8.64
N PRO A 109 13.39 -5.72 -8.58
CA PRO A 109 13.12 -4.92 -9.77
C PRO A 109 14.40 -4.78 -10.62
N GLY A 110 14.27 -4.28 -11.86
CA GLY A 110 15.44 -4.01 -12.70
C GLY A 110 15.95 -5.23 -13.48
N GLN A 111 15.23 -6.36 -13.46
CA GLN A 111 15.60 -7.54 -14.24
C GLN A 111 15.35 -7.39 -15.74
N SER A 112 14.55 -6.40 -16.17
CA SER A 112 14.27 -6.14 -17.58
C SER A 112 14.29 -4.65 -17.92
N ARG A 113 14.44 -4.33 -19.21
CA ARG A 113 14.50 -2.95 -19.74
C ARG A 113 13.22 -2.12 -19.47
N ILE A 114 12.13 -2.75 -19.05
CA ILE A 114 10.81 -2.14 -18.80
C ILE A 114 10.60 -1.86 -17.30
N THR A 115 11.44 -2.44 -16.43
CA THR A 115 11.29 -2.30 -14.98
C THR A 115 11.98 -1.04 -14.43
N THR A 116 11.72 -0.73 -13.16
CA THR A 116 12.22 0.48 -12.51
C THR A 116 13.75 0.61 -12.65
N PRO A 117 14.29 1.84 -12.78
CA PRO A 117 15.74 2.06 -12.89
C PRO A 117 16.51 1.86 -11.57
N ARG A 118 15.82 1.64 -10.44
CA ARG A 118 16.45 1.47 -9.13
C ARG A 118 17.27 0.18 -9.09
N LYS A 119 18.52 0.28 -8.62
CA LYS A 119 19.45 -0.86 -8.46
C LYS A 119 19.54 -1.26 -6.99
N GLU A 120 18.41 -1.59 -6.40
CA GLU A 120 18.38 -2.10 -5.03
C GLU A 120 18.70 -3.59 -5.05
N THR A 121 19.74 -4.01 -4.31
CA THR A 121 20.19 -5.41 -4.32
C THR A 121 19.25 -6.33 -3.55
N ASP A 122 18.30 -5.77 -2.79
CA ASP A 122 17.37 -6.47 -1.89
C ASP A 122 18.10 -7.47 -0.98
N THR A 123 19.30 -7.12 -0.53
CA THR A 123 20.14 -7.97 0.34
C THR A 123 19.55 -8.04 1.74
N CYS A 124 19.18 -9.24 2.18
CA CYS A 124 18.59 -9.43 3.50
C CYS A 124 19.59 -9.75 4.60
N GLN A 125 19.29 -9.29 5.80
CA GLN A 125 19.94 -9.64 7.05
C GLN A 125 18.92 -10.29 7.97
N ILE A 126 19.32 -11.37 8.64
CA ILE A 126 18.54 -11.98 9.72
C ILE A 126 19.15 -11.54 11.04
N LEU A 127 18.37 -10.81 11.83
CA LEU A 127 18.83 -10.15 13.06
C LEU A 127 18.45 -10.91 14.33
N SER A 128 17.51 -11.86 14.27
CA SER A 128 17.08 -12.66 15.41
C SER A 128 16.50 -14.02 14.99
N GLY A 129 16.24 -14.89 15.96
CA GLY A 129 15.52 -16.16 15.75
C GLY A 129 16.37 -17.30 15.17
N ILE A 130 17.68 -17.08 15.04
CA ILE A 130 18.66 -18.06 14.55
C ILE A 130 19.84 -18.13 15.52
N SER A 131 20.29 -19.35 15.81
CA SER A 131 21.52 -19.65 16.53
C SER A 131 22.24 -20.78 15.81
N GLU A 132 23.55 -20.62 15.54
CA GLU A 132 24.37 -21.65 14.88
C GLU A 132 23.77 -22.17 13.54
N GLY A 133 23.13 -21.27 12.78
CA GLY A 133 22.49 -21.61 11.50
C GLY A 133 21.16 -22.37 11.62
N MET A 134 20.62 -22.50 12.83
CA MET A 134 19.35 -23.18 13.12
C MET A 134 18.33 -22.20 13.70
N THR A 135 17.06 -22.37 13.35
CA THR A 135 15.97 -21.61 13.96
C THR A 135 15.82 -21.99 15.43
N THR A 136 15.60 -21.00 16.28
CA THR A 136 15.44 -21.19 17.74
C THR A 136 13.99 -21.44 18.14
N GLY A 137 13.03 -21.18 17.26
CA GLY A 137 11.60 -21.14 17.56
C GLY A 137 11.12 -19.79 18.11
N THR A 138 12.04 -18.84 18.35
CA THR A 138 11.71 -17.46 18.70
C THR A 138 11.49 -16.61 17.44
N PRO A 139 10.94 -15.39 17.57
CA PRO A 139 10.67 -14.54 16.41
C PRO A 139 11.93 -14.27 15.56
N ILE A 140 11.77 -14.46 14.25
CA ILE A 140 12.81 -14.20 13.25
C ILE A 140 12.62 -12.80 12.70
N HIS A 141 13.60 -11.94 12.90
CA HIS A 141 13.61 -10.57 12.37
C HIS A 141 14.44 -10.53 11.09
N VAL A 142 13.79 -10.20 9.97
CA VAL A 142 14.45 -9.98 8.69
C VAL A 142 14.45 -8.49 8.37
N PHE A 143 15.61 -7.96 7.99
CA PHE A 143 15.83 -6.57 7.62
C PHE A 143 16.50 -6.47 6.25
N VAL A 144 16.01 -5.55 5.42
CA VAL A 144 16.59 -5.22 4.11
C VAL A 144 16.78 -3.70 4.05
N PRO A 145 18.02 -3.20 3.96
CA PRO A 145 18.28 -1.77 3.87
C PRO A 145 17.83 -1.20 2.52
N ASN A 146 17.34 0.04 2.53
CA ASN A 146 17.09 0.80 1.30
C ASN A 146 18.38 1.51 0.87
N THR A 147 18.90 1.21 -0.33
CA THR A 147 20.21 1.71 -0.80
C THR A 147 20.13 2.87 -1.81
N ASP A 148 18.98 3.08 -2.45
CA ASP A 148 18.80 4.10 -3.50
C ASP A 148 17.69 5.11 -3.12
N GLN A 149 17.95 5.89 -2.06
CA GLN A 149 17.09 6.99 -1.62
C GLN A 149 17.44 8.26 -2.39
N ARG A 150 16.89 8.44 -3.61
CA ARG A 150 17.04 9.71 -4.33
C ARG A 150 16.00 10.71 -3.87
N GLY A 151 16.36 11.59 -2.94
CA GLY A 151 15.43 12.60 -2.41
C GLY A 151 15.02 13.70 -3.41
N HIS A 152 15.77 13.90 -4.50
CA HIS A 152 15.65 15.11 -5.33
C HIS A 152 14.70 15.01 -6.55
N ASP A 153 14.28 13.80 -6.96
CA ASP A 153 13.49 13.61 -8.19
C ASP A 153 11.96 13.83 -8.02
N TYR A 154 11.50 14.26 -6.83
CA TYR A 154 10.07 14.20 -6.45
C TYR A 154 9.39 15.56 -6.23
N SER A 155 10.03 16.67 -6.60
CA SER A 155 9.51 18.03 -6.36
C SER A 155 8.13 18.29 -7.02
N GLU A 156 7.88 17.71 -8.20
CA GLU A 156 6.57 17.79 -8.87
C GLU A 156 5.48 16.96 -8.17
N MET A 157 5.85 15.85 -7.53
CA MET A 157 4.91 14.97 -6.82
C MET A 157 4.34 15.62 -5.55
N SER A 158 4.95 16.69 -5.05
CA SER A 158 4.40 17.48 -3.95
C SER A 158 3.10 18.22 -4.33
N LYS A 159 2.91 18.51 -5.62
CA LYS A 159 1.84 19.41 -6.10
C LYS A 159 0.55 18.68 -6.47
N ALA A 160 0.62 17.42 -6.90
CA ALA A 160 -0.53 16.66 -7.37
C ALA A 160 -0.52 15.21 -6.87
N TYR A 161 -1.70 14.60 -6.76
CA TYR A 161 -1.85 13.17 -6.49
C TYR A 161 -1.63 12.37 -7.77
N ARG A 162 -0.83 11.30 -7.71
CA ARG A 162 -0.58 10.45 -8.87
C ARG A 162 -1.81 9.59 -9.19
N PRO A 163 -2.26 9.53 -10.45
CA PRO A 163 -3.33 8.62 -10.85
C PRO A 163 -2.98 7.16 -10.50
N SER A 164 -3.98 6.40 -10.05
CA SER A 164 -3.84 5.00 -9.64
C SER A 164 -2.88 4.71 -8.47
N HIS A 165 -2.46 5.73 -7.72
CA HIS A 165 -1.64 5.56 -6.51
C HIS A 165 -2.43 5.87 -5.24
N ALA A 166 -1.92 5.39 -4.10
CA ALA A 166 -2.55 5.55 -2.80
C ALA A 166 -2.35 6.96 -2.17
N ASP A 167 -1.78 7.91 -2.91
CA ASP A 167 -1.40 9.23 -2.37
C ASP A 167 -2.60 9.95 -1.72
N ALA A 168 -3.70 10.07 -2.45
CA ALA A 168 -4.89 10.78 -1.98
C ALA A 168 -5.56 10.04 -0.82
N THR A 169 -5.67 8.72 -0.90
CA THR A 169 -6.33 7.92 0.16
C THR A 169 -5.53 7.91 1.45
N TYR A 170 -4.20 7.87 1.39
CA TYR A 170 -3.34 8.04 2.56
C TYR A 170 -3.48 9.43 3.17
N ASP A 171 -3.45 10.47 2.35
CA ASP A 171 -3.57 11.86 2.81
C ASP A 171 -4.94 12.10 3.46
N PHE A 172 -6.04 11.65 2.85
CA PHE A 172 -7.37 11.77 3.43
C PHE A 172 -7.59 10.92 4.69
N LYS A 173 -6.97 9.73 4.77
CA LYS A 173 -7.14 8.83 5.93
C LYS A 173 -6.27 9.24 7.11
N TYR A 174 -5.02 9.62 6.87
CA TYR A 174 -4.01 9.81 7.91
C TYR A 174 -3.53 11.25 8.06
N GLY A 175 -3.85 12.15 7.13
CA GLY A 175 -3.36 13.53 7.12
C GLY A 175 -1.85 13.65 6.85
N VAL A 176 -1.19 12.55 6.46
CA VAL A 176 0.24 12.50 6.17
C VAL A 176 0.48 11.82 4.83
N ARG A 177 1.32 12.43 4.01
CA ARG A 177 1.69 11.95 2.68
C ARG A 177 3.20 11.79 2.59
N SER A 178 3.65 10.61 2.17
CA SER A 178 5.04 10.42 1.73
C SER A 178 5.14 10.96 0.31
N VAL A 179 5.82 12.11 0.13
CA VAL A 179 5.96 12.76 -1.18
C VAL A 179 7.15 12.18 -1.96
N GLU A 180 8.17 11.74 -1.23
CA GLU A 180 9.41 11.13 -1.75
C GLU A 180 9.17 9.76 -2.40
N GLY A 181 8.00 9.15 -2.19
CA GLY A 181 7.58 7.94 -2.86
C GLY A 181 6.27 7.39 -2.30
N GLY A 182 5.89 6.15 -2.66
CA GLY A 182 4.66 5.53 -2.15
C GLY A 182 4.65 5.24 -0.63
N GLY A 183 5.72 5.57 0.11
CA GLY A 183 5.83 5.27 1.55
C GLY A 183 5.59 3.80 1.83
N ARG A 184 4.61 3.51 2.70
CA ARG A 184 4.15 2.16 3.06
C ARG A 184 3.32 1.46 1.97
N SER A 185 2.71 2.22 1.06
CA SER A 185 1.95 1.65 -0.09
C SER A 185 2.85 1.19 -1.25
N SER A 186 4.16 1.39 -1.13
CA SER A 186 5.13 1.00 -2.14
C SER A 186 5.24 -0.52 -2.29
N ALA A 187 5.51 -0.97 -3.52
CA ALA A 187 5.89 -2.36 -3.80
C ALA A 187 7.11 -2.85 -3.02
N ARG A 188 7.88 -1.95 -2.39
CA ARG A 188 8.97 -2.29 -1.45
C ARG A 188 8.47 -3.13 -0.26
N GLU A 189 7.23 -2.93 0.19
CA GLU A 189 6.65 -3.72 1.30
C GLU A 189 6.65 -5.23 1.02
N THR A 190 6.51 -5.61 -0.25
CA THR A 190 6.45 -7.02 -0.63
C THR A 190 7.77 -7.77 -0.38
N ILE A 191 8.87 -7.09 -0.04
CA ILE A 191 10.13 -7.70 0.43
C ILE A 191 9.88 -8.51 1.69
N GLY A 192 9.15 -7.94 2.66
CA GLY A 192 8.80 -8.64 3.90
C GLY A 192 7.95 -9.88 3.62
N ARG A 193 7.04 -9.81 2.63
CA ARG A 193 6.22 -10.95 2.22
C ARG A 193 7.04 -12.06 1.57
N VAL A 194 7.95 -11.71 0.66
CA VAL A 194 8.81 -12.68 -0.03
C VAL A 194 9.79 -13.34 0.93
N ALA A 195 10.40 -12.57 1.83
CA ALA A 195 11.29 -13.11 2.87
C ALA A 195 10.56 -14.13 3.75
N ALA A 196 9.39 -13.78 4.27
CA ALA A 196 8.58 -14.70 5.06
C ALA A 196 8.07 -15.90 4.23
N GLY A 197 7.73 -15.66 2.96
CA GLY A 197 7.33 -16.69 2.01
C GLY A 197 8.44 -17.70 1.73
N ALA A 198 9.71 -17.27 1.65
CA ALA A 198 10.86 -18.15 1.49
C ALA A 198 11.01 -19.11 2.69
N ILE A 199 10.85 -18.59 3.91
CA ILE A 199 10.84 -19.41 5.14
C ILE A 199 9.67 -20.40 5.11
N ALA A 200 8.46 -19.94 4.77
CA ALA A 200 7.28 -20.80 4.66
C ALA A 200 7.45 -21.91 3.61
N LYS A 201 7.99 -21.58 2.43
CA LYS A 201 8.32 -22.56 1.38
C LYS A 201 9.33 -23.59 1.87
N LYS A 202 10.35 -23.17 2.63
CA LYS A 202 11.34 -24.09 3.21
C LYS A 202 10.70 -25.04 4.23
N ILE A 203 9.82 -24.54 5.10
CA ILE A 203 9.03 -25.37 6.03
C ILE A 203 8.22 -26.42 5.28
N LEU A 204 7.45 -25.99 4.27
CA LEU A 204 6.60 -26.87 3.47
C LEU A 204 7.40 -27.96 2.75
N LYS A 205 8.54 -27.59 2.17
CA LYS A 205 9.43 -28.54 1.49
C LYS A 205 10.03 -29.56 2.47
N MET A 206 10.50 -29.11 3.63
CA MET A 206 11.16 -29.98 4.61
C MET A 206 10.19 -30.93 5.32
N LEU A 207 9.01 -30.44 5.71
CA LEU A 207 8.06 -31.23 6.49
C LEU A 207 7.12 -32.08 5.64
N LEU A 208 6.74 -31.58 4.47
CA LEU A 208 5.67 -32.17 3.66
C LEU A 208 6.10 -32.48 2.21
N GLY A 209 7.33 -32.15 1.82
CA GLY A 209 7.78 -32.32 0.42
C GLY A 209 7.02 -31.45 -0.58
N THR A 210 6.32 -30.41 -0.14
CA THR A 210 5.48 -29.57 -1.00
C THR A 210 6.28 -28.49 -1.70
N GLU A 211 6.08 -28.34 -3.01
CA GLU A 211 6.69 -27.30 -3.83
C GLU A 211 5.66 -26.28 -4.33
N VAL A 212 6.06 -25.01 -4.41
CA VAL A 212 5.20 -23.89 -4.84
C VAL A 212 5.85 -23.18 -6.02
N GLY A 213 5.12 -23.10 -7.14
CA GLY A 213 5.53 -22.44 -8.38
C GLY A 213 4.56 -21.33 -8.81
N GLN A 214 4.98 -20.53 -9.78
CA GLN A 214 4.20 -19.45 -10.39
C GLN A 214 4.56 -19.32 -11.88
N HIS A 215 3.59 -18.90 -12.70
CA HIS A 215 3.81 -18.56 -14.11
C HIS A 215 2.89 -17.39 -14.51
N VAL A 216 3.25 -16.71 -15.59
CA VAL A 216 2.39 -15.70 -16.23
C VAL A 216 1.57 -16.42 -17.31
N LEU A 217 0.28 -16.08 -17.40
CA LEU A 217 -0.67 -16.59 -18.39
C LEU A 217 -0.70 -15.70 -19.64
#